data_AF-A0A0T9TRH6-F1
#
_entry.id   AF-A0A0T9TRH6-F1
#
_cell.length_a   1.000
_cell.length_b   1.000
_cell.length_c   1.000
_cell.angle_alpha   90.00
_cell.angle_beta   90.00
_cell.angle_gamma   90.00
#
_symmetry.space_group_name_H-M   'P 1'
#
loop_
_entity.id
_entity.type
_entity.pdbx_description
1 polymer ?
#
loop_
_entity_poly.entity_id
_entity_poly.type
_entity_poly.pdbx_seq_one_letter_code
_entity_poly.pdbx_strand_id
1 'polypeptide(L)' 'MMQWKMLSGTHSDFDNAPLWAKRLVVIRDSGKKLWWDGMHKYRDKEQLFDAYTSDFDERVDTIAERRLVPANTE' A
#
# COMPACT_ATOMS: atom_id res chain seq x y z
N MET A 1 -13.23 -11.63 -13.43
CA MET A 1 -12.51 -11.76 -12.13
C MET A 1 -11.67 -10.51 -11.91
N MET A 2 -11.21 -10.18 -10.70
CA MET A 2 -10.26 -9.07 -10.47
C MET A 2 -8.88 -9.65 -10.19
N GLN A 3 -7.82 -8.99 -10.65
CA GLN A 3 -6.42 -9.37 -10.39
C GLN A 3 -5.59 -8.19 -9.93
N TRP A 4 -4.56 -8.47 -9.14
CA TRP A 4 -3.57 -7.48 -8.74
C TRP A 4 -2.53 -7.32 -9.85
N LYS A 5 -2.41 -6.11 -10.39
CA LYS A 5 -1.33 -5.71 -11.28
C LYS A 5 -0.32 -4.87 -10.52
N MET A 6 0.93 -5.31 -10.49
CA MET A 6 2.03 -4.51 -9.94
C MET A 6 2.29 -3.29 -10.83
N LEU A 7 2.44 -2.12 -10.21
CA LEU A 7 2.84 -0.87 -10.84
C LEU A 7 4.33 -0.55 -10.53
N SER A 8 4.81 -0.94 -9.35
CA SER A 8 6.21 -0.86 -8.94
C SER A 8 6.52 -1.90 -7.85
N GLY A 9 7.80 -2.20 -7.63
CA GLY A 9 8.24 -3.23 -6.68
C GLY A 9 7.95 -4.66 -7.17
N THR A 10 7.87 -5.60 -6.23
CA THR A 10 7.70 -7.04 -6.49
C THR A 10 6.46 -7.58 -5.80
N HIS A 11 6.02 -8.78 -6.20
CA HIS A 11 4.91 -9.45 -5.51
C HIS A 11 5.24 -9.74 -4.04
N SER A 12 6.50 -10.06 -3.73
CA SER A 12 6.96 -10.35 -2.37
C SER A 12 6.84 -9.17 -1.41
N ASP A 13 6.86 -7.93 -1.93
CA ASP A 13 6.59 -6.75 -1.13
C ASP A 13 5.17 -6.75 -0.55
N PHE A 14 4.26 -7.56 -1.09
CA PHE A 14 2.87 -7.68 -0.64
C PHE A 14 2.50 -9.05 -0.03
N ASP A 15 3.44 -9.96 0.21
CA ASP A 15 3.17 -11.32 0.73
C ASP A 15 2.39 -11.31 2.06
N ASN A 16 2.52 -10.24 2.83
CA ASN A 16 1.88 -10.05 4.14
C ASN A 16 0.92 -8.86 4.18
N ALA A 17 0.61 -8.29 3.01
CA ALA A 17 -0.21 -7.11 2.92
C ALA A 17 -1.69 -7.45 3.10
N PRO A 18 -2.47 -6.58 3.77
CA PRO A 18 -3.91 -6.66 3.72
C PRO A 18 -4.43 -6.67 2.27
N LEU A 19 -5.53 -7.38 2.01
CA LEU A 19 -6.10 -7.47 0.65
C LEU A 19 -6.43 -6.09 0.06
N TRP A 20 -6.79 -5.11 0.87
CA TRP A 20 -7.09 -3.75 0.41
C TRP A 20 -5.85 -2.91 0.09
N ALA A 21 -4.65 -3.34 0.50
CA ALA A 21 -3.44 -2.53 0.39
C ALA A 21 -3.04 -2.34 -1.07
N LYS A 22 -2.87 -1.08 -1.48
CA LYS A 22 -2.48 -0.67 -2.84
C LYS A 22 -1.05 -0.17 -2.90
N ARG A 23 -0.53 0.44 -1.82
CA ARG A 23 0.89 0.81 -1.73
C ARG A 23 1.49 0.32 -0.43
N LEU A 24 2.75 -0.08 -0.50
CA LEU A 24 3.66 -0.19 0.63
C LEU A 24 4.46 1.10 0.69
N VAL A 25 4.44 1.76 1.85
CA VAL A 25 5.24 2.96 2.10
C VAL A 25 6.10 2.79 3.34
N VAL A 26 7.16 3.59 3.43
CA VAL A 26 8.01 3.69 4.61
C VAL A 26 8.02 5.13 5.11
N ILE A 27 7.91 5.33 6.42
CA ILE A 27 8.01 6.66 7.05
C ILE A 27 9.49 7.05 7.09
N ARG A 28 9.87 8.19 6.51
CA ARG A 28 11.28 8.61 6.39
C ARG A 28 12.03 8.68 7.72
N ASP A 29 11.39 9.24 8.74
CA ASP A 29 12.04 9.47 10.04
C ASP A 29 12.17 8.19 10.89
N SER A 30 11.28 7.22 10.71
CA SER A 30 11.21 6.03 11.59
C SER A 30 11.54 4.71 10.89
N GLY A 31 11.58 4.69 9.55
CA GLY A 31 11.71 3.45 8.79
C GLY A 31 10.50 2.51 8.92
N LYS A 32 9.42 2.92 9.59
CA LYS A 32 8.24 2.09 9.83
C LYS A 32 7.46 1.91 8.52
N LYS A 33 7.07 0.67 8.24
CA LYS A 33 6.26 0.31 7.08
C LYS A 33 4.77 0.51 7.34
N LEU A 34 4.06 1.07 6.36
CA LEU A 34 2.62 1.28 6.37
C LEU A 34 2.00 0.89 5.01
N TRP A 35 0.71 0.63 5.02
CA TRP A 35 -0.09 0.28 3.85
C TRP A 35 -1.09 1.39 3.53
N TRP A 36 -1.19 1.74 2.25
CA TRP A 36 -2.17 2.71 1.74
C TRP A 36 -3.35 2.01 1.07
N ASP A 37 -4.58 2.44 1.37
CA ASP A 37 -5.82 1.83 0.88
C ASP A 37 -6.35 2.41 -0.44
N GLY A 38 -5.77 3.50 -0.93
CA GLY A 38 -6.27 4.22 -2.10
C GLY A 38 -7.16 5.42 -1.81
N MET A 39 -7.51 5.64 -0.54
CA MET A 39 -8.46 6.66 -0.10
C MET A 39 -7.84 7.59 0.95
N HIS A 40 -6.52 7.77 0.91
CA HIS A 40 -5.74 8.68 1.75
C HIS A 40 -5.62 8.22 3.21
N LYS A 41 -5.62 6.90 3.45
CA LYS A 41 -5.37 6.34 4.78
C LYS A 41 -4.15 5.43 4.74
N TYR A 42 -3.17 5.74 5.59
CA TYR A 42 -2.05 4.86 5.89
C TYR A 42 -2.32 4.09 7.18
N ARG A 43 -2.16 2.77 7.16
CA ARG A 43 -2.33 1.92 8.34
C ARG A 43 -1.22 0.88 8.41
N ASP A 44 -0.84 0.51 9.61
CA ASP A 44 -0.01 -0.67 9.81
C ASP A 44 -0.84 -1.95 9.61
N LYS A 45 -0.14 -3.09 9.52
CA LYS A 45 -0.78 -4.39 9.32
C LYS A 45 -1.77 -4.73 10.45
N GLU A 46 -1.46 -4.28 11.67
CA GLU A 46 -2.23 -4.58 12.87
C GLU A 46 -3.36 -3.57 13.13
N GLN A 47 -3.47 -2.52 12.30
CA GLN A 47 -4.44 -1.42 12.45
C GLN A 47 -4.40 -0.76 13.84
N LEU A 48 -3.23 -0.75 14.48
CA LEU A 48 -3.05 -0.30 15.87
C LEU A 48 -2.95 1.21 16.00
N PHE A 49 -2.69 1.92 14.90
CA PHE A 49 -2.50 3.37 14.89
C PHE A 49 -3.59 4.07 14.08
N ASP A 50 -3.96 5.27 14.53
CA ASP A 50 -4.87 6.15 13.80
C ASP A 50 -4.38 6.36 12.36
N ALA A 51 -5.32 6.31 11.42
CA ALA A 51 -5.01 6.44 10.00
C ALA A 51 -4.42 7.82 9.71
N TYR A 52 -3.17 7.87 9.24
CA TYR A 52 -2.57 9.12 8.78
C TYR A 52 -3.24 9.57 7.46
N THR A 53 -3.58 10.85 7.37
CA THR A 53 -4.27 11.51 6.23
C THR A 53 -3.30 11.96 5.15
N SER A 54 -3.78 12.62 4.09
CA SER A 54 -3.03 13.05 2.90
C SER A 54 -1.75 13.86 3.15
N ASP A 55 -1.69 14.65 4.23
CA ASP A 55 -0.51 15.45 4.60
C ASP A 55 0.70 14.55 4.96
N PHE A 56 0.45 13.26 5.12
CA PHE A 56 1.45 12.25 5.39
C PHE A 56 2.24 11.81 4.15
N ASP A 57 1.76 12.12 2.94
CA ASP A 57 2.45 11.80 1.68
C ASP A 57 3.86 12.43 1.64
N GLU A 58 4.03 13.62 2.23
CA GLU A 58 5.33 14.30 2.32
C GLU A 58 6.31 13.63 3.28
N ARG A 59 5.85 12.71 4.14
CA ARG A 59 6.66 12.05 5.17
C ARG A 59 7.00 10.59 4.85
N VAL A 60 6.49 10.09 3.73
CA VAL A 60 6.67 8.69 3.34
C VAL A 60 7.31 8.54 1.97
N ASP A 61 8.03 7.45 1.79
CA ASP A 61 8.49 7.00 0.49
C ASP A 61 7.70 5.76 0.06
N THR A 62 7.23 5.75 -1.19
CA THR A 62 6.57 4.58 -1.76
C THR A 62 7.61 3.55 -2.16
N ILE A 63 7.49 2.34 -1.62
CA ILE A 63 8.37 1.21 -1.89
C ILE A 63 7.82 0.34 -3.01
N ALA A 64 6.51 0.08 -2.98
CA ALA A 64 5.83 -0.75 -3.98
C ALA A 64 4.38 -0.32 -4.15
N GLU A 65 3.84 -0.50 -5.35
CA GLU A 65 2.47 -0.14 -5.70
C GLU A 65 1.82 -1.22 -6.56
N ARG A 66 0.54 -1.48 -6.30
CA ARG A 66 -0.30 -2.38 -7.09
C ARG A 66 -1.70 -1.80 -7.26
N ARG A 67 -2.36 -2.17 -8.35
CA ARG A 67 -3.73 -1.80 -8.65
C ARG A 67 -4.58 -3.03 -8.92
N LEU A 68 -5.82 -3.00 -8.43
CA LEU A 68 -6.83 -3.98 -8.80
C LEU A 68 -7.36 -3.64 -10.21
N VAL A 69 -7.19 -4.57 -11.13
CA VAL A 69 -7.68 -4.45 -12.52
C VAL A 69 -8.61 -5.62 -12.82
N PRO A 70 -9.55 -5.47 -13.77
CA PRO A 70 -10.24 -6.62 -14.31
C PRO A 70 -9.20 -7.65 -14.79
N ALA A 71 -9.37 -8.90 -14.38
CA ALA A 71 -8.78 -10.00 -15.10
C ALA A 71 -9.39 -9.94 -16.50
N ASN A 72 -8.57 -9.73 -17.52
CA ASN A 72 -9.04 -9.83 -18.89
C ASN A 72 -9.74 -11.18 -19.02
N THR A 73 -11.06 -11.14 -19.23
CA THR A 73 -11.68 -12.06 -20.17
C THR A 73 -11.00 -11.71 -21.49
N GLU A 74 -10.12 -12.60 -21.97
CA GLU A 74 -9.69 -12.56 -23.38
C GLU A 74 -10.90 -12.48 -24.31
#